data_AF-A0A8J7LAM2-F1
#
_entry.id   AF-A0A8J7LAM2-F1
#
_cell.length_a   1.000
_cell.length_b   1.000
_cell.length_c   1.000
_cell.angle_alpha   90.00
_cell.angle_beta   90.00
_cell.angle_gamma   90.00
#
_symmetry.space_group_name_H-M   'P 1'
#
loop_
_entity.id
_entity.type
_entity.pdbx_description
1 polymer ?
#
loop_
_entity_poly.entity_id
_entity_poly.type
_entity_poly.pdbx_seq_one_letter_code
_entity_poly.pdbx_strand_id
1 'polypeptide(L)'
;MYKALGSKLPLLLLFCLSTSFLPASGSVLCPAVAYDRYDEVGTDGSQGTYGRSGRNGRDGENHNIFANGSPVNLDLSGEDGEDGEDGEDGYRPNCDREHGKVDHDIKLPNGGNGGNGGRGGNGGNGGSLTVYYTNLADLRNIFVRATPGEGGRGGRGGNGTAGCKCRRRSWEVETCKGTPGSPDYKCTKKRYQCNDGSYGQAGSYGSDGKQGRLGILSIVNSKEPLAADTPTLKLTISELTGKQFNLSKNKWNLRQGATSLLAPGSIIADEYREFEQRLEEGFQLIWQERQPVASFGNQTVTVSLNDSKQVEVNFPDDLWIDASSKSEANLTTFTVNHAIPKKDVTRLAVAEFADAGENLNLKIVDLAAHSDVIQTQFRVKFRVRDDFGSSNYKTEYEGDIPAELVTRDYNRFILALGKLKIASDALRPGVNVDIEVVANRSLGERSAKQTISWQGAIRKRR
;
A
#
# COMPACT_ATOMS: atom_id res chain seq x y z
N MET A 1 -57.25 1.48 8.39
CA MET A 1 -57.98 1.10 9.62
C MET A 1 -57.01 0.36 10.51
N TYR A 2 -56.77 0.91 11.71
CA TYR A 2 -56.38 0.29 13.00
C TYR A 2 -55.37 -0.88 13.00
N LYS A 3 -54.29 -0.89 13.80
CA LYS A 3 -53.97 -0.11 15.00
C LYS A 3 -52.49 -0.31 15.35
N ALA A 4 -51.88 0.76 15.85
CA ALA A 4 -50.56 0.80 16.47
C ALA A 4 -50.59 0.38 17.96
N LEU A 5 -49.44 0.57 18.62
CA LEU A 5 -49.08 0.47 20.05
C LEU A 5 -48.64 -0.93 20.52
N GLY A 6 -47.60 -1.09 21.34
CA GLY A 6 -46.75 -0.16 22.10
C GLY A 6 -45.76 -1.03 22.91
N SER A 7 -44.48 -0.65 23.01
CA SER A 7 -43.93 0.07 24.16
C SER A 7 -44.04 -0.70 25.49
N LYS A 8 -42.89 -1.09 26.06
CA LYS A 8 -42.33 -0.59 27.34
C LYS A 8 -41.38 -1.61 27.99
N LEU A 9 -40.12 -1.21 28.12
CA LEU A 9 -39.24 -1.57 29.25
C LEU A 9 -39.91 -1.11 30.55
N PRO A 10 -39.70 -1.79 31.70
CA PRO A 10 -38.62 -1.31 32.58
C PRO A 10 -37.97 -2.35 33.53
N LEU A 11 -36.79 -1.94 34.03
CA LEU A 11 -36.19 -2.18 35.37
C LEU A 11 -36.02 -3.61 35.93
N LEU A 12 -34.76 -3.95 36.27
CA LEU A 12 -34.31 -4.47 37.58
C LEU A 12 -32.78 -4.70 37.51
N LEU A 13 -31.93 -3.76 37.97
CA LEU A 13 -31.44 -3.60 39.35
C LEU A 13 -30.98 -4.93 40.00
N LEU A 14 -29.71 -5.31 39.78
CA LEU A 14 -28.99 -6.21 40.67
C LEU A 14 -27.94 -5.43 41.46
N PHE A 15 -28.17 -5.40 42.77
CA PHE A 15 -27.31 -4.91 43.82
C PHE A 15 -26.04 -5.78 43.94
N CYS A 16 -24.86 -5.17 43.83
CA CYS A 16 -23.62 -5.72 44.37
C CYS A 16 -23.48 -5.30 45.84
N LEU A 17 -23.54 -6.29 46.74
CA LEU A 17 -23.21 -6.16 48.16
C LEU A 17 -21.87 -6.88 48.41
N SER A 18 -20.80 -6.12 48.62
CA SER A 18 -19.61 -6.58 49.34
C SER A 18 -18.88 -5.39 49.96
N THR A 19 -19.21 -5.13 51.23
CA THR A 19 -18.46 -4.26 52.14
C THR A 19 -17.39 -5.07 52.85
N SER A 20 -16.13 -4.62 52.85
CA SER A 20 -15.20 -4.68 53.99
C SER A 20 -13.94 -3.85 53.76
N PHE A 21 -13.89 -2.71 54.46
CA PHE A 21 -12.76 -2.06 55.12
C PHE A 21 -11.39 -1.92 54.43
N LEU A 22 -10.98 -0.66 54.17
CA LEU A 22 -9.67 -0.06 54.47
C LEU A 22 -9.79 1.48 54.51
N PRO A 23 -8.88 2.22 55.18
CA PRO A 23 -9.22 3.43 55.93
C PRO A 23 -9.17 4.75 55.15
N ALA A 24 -9.84 5.73 55.77
CA ALA A 24 -9.91 7.12 55.39
C ALA A 24 -8.55 7.80 55.22
N SER A 25 -8.40 8.55 54.12
CA SER A 25 -7.60 9.78 54.05
C SER A 25 -7.92 10.55 52.77
N GLY A 26 -8.34 11.81 52.94
CA GLY A 26 -7.94 12.90 52.04
C GLY A 26 -8.78 13.18 50.79
N SER A 27 -9.66 14.18 50.93
CA SER A 27 -10.05 15.16 49.92
C SER A 27 -10.67 14.68 48.60
N VAL A 28 -12.00 14.78 48.54
CA VAL A 28 -12.77 14.98 47.30
C VAL A 28 -12.46 16.38 46.77
N LEU A 29 -11.76 16.46 45.63
CA LEU A 29 -11.79 17.63 44.76
C LEU A 29 -12.46 17.20 43.45
N CYS A 30 -13.71 17.61 43.27
CA CYS A 30 -14.32 17.66 41.95
C CYS A 30 -13.43 18.57 41.08
N PRO A 31 -12.89 18.12 39.93
CA PRO A 31 -12.38 19.05 38.96
C PRO A 31 -13.61 19.72 38.35
N ALA A 32 -13.99 20.87 38.91
CA ALA A 32 -14.74 21.84 38.14
C ALA A 32 -13.84 22.23 36.97
N VAL A 33 -14.09 21.62 35.81
CA VAL A 33 -13.52 22.06 34.55
C VAL A 33 -14.14 23.44 34.32
N ALA A 34 -13.44 24.48 34.78
CA ALA A 34 -13.71 25.84 34.39
C ALA A 34 -13.39 25.94 32.90
N TYR A 35 -14.42 25.75 32.07
CA TYR A 35 -14.39 26.30 30.72
C TYR A 35 -14.39 27.81 30.89
N ASP A 36 -13.21 28.42 30.75
CA ASP A 36 -13.10 29.86 30.59
C ASP A 36 -13.92 30.24 29.36
N ARG A 37 -15.09 30.84 29.62
CA ARG A 37 -15.96 31.38 28.59
C ARG A 37 -15.35 32.73 28.18
N TYR A 38 -14.45 32.68 27.21
CA TYR A 38 -13.98 33.89 26.53
C TYR A 38 -15.12 34.38 25.63
N ASP A 39 -15.63 35.57 25.89
CA ASP A 39 -16.48 36.25 24.89
C ASP A 39 -15.54 36.79 23.81
N GLU A 40 -15.67 36.27 22.59
CA GLU A 40 -14.96 36.79 21.42
C GLU A 40 -15.54 38.16 21.05
N VAL A 41 -14.74 39.21 21.20
CA VAL A 41 -15.19 40.57 20.93
C VAL A 41 -14.59 41.07 19.62
N GLY A 42 -15.43 41.10 18.58
CA GLY A 42 -15.05 41.55 17.23
C GLY A 42 -15.29 40.46 16.20
N THR A 43 -14.68 40.60 15.02
CA THR A 43 -14.74 39.60 13.94
C THR A 43 -13.33 39.29 13.47
N ASP A 44 -12.98 38.01 13.44
CA ASP A 44 -11.72 37.53 12.90
C ASP A 44 -11.54 37.98 11.45
N GLY A 45 -10.27 38.10 11.04
CA GLY A 45 -9.92 38.33 9.65
C GLY A 45 -10.32 37.11 8.82
N SER A 46 -10.79 37.35 7.60
CA SER A 46 -11.15 36.25 6.70
C SER A 46 -9.93 35.76 5.92
N GLN A 47 -9.95 34.47 5.61
CA GLN A 47 -8.91 33.85 4.80
C GLN A 47 -8.99 34.33 3.34
N GLY A 48 -7.82 34.57 2.73
CA GLY A 48 -7.67 34.84 1.31
C GLY A 48 -7.98 33.61 0.46
N THR A 49 -8.57 33.82 -0.71
CA THR A 49 -8.91 32.74 -1.63
C THR A 49 -7.65 32.06 -2.17
N TYR A 50 -7.75 30.76 -2.44
CA TYR A 50 -6.65 30.02 -3.05
C TYR A 50 -6.62 30.27 -4.55
N GLY A 51 -5.40 30.44 -5.07
CA GLY A 51 -5.16 30.51 -6.50
C GLY A 51 -5.52 29.19 -7.18
N ARG A 52 -6.16 29.26 -8.34
CA ARG A 52 -6.49 28.09 -9.14
C ARG A 52 -5.23 27.51 -9.78
N SER A 53 -5.11 26.19 -9.79
CA SER A 53 -4.06 25.52 -10.57
C SER A 53 -4.27 25.69 -12.08
N GLY A 54 -3.17 25.91 -12.79
CA GLY A 54 -3.12 25.92 -14.24
C GLY A 54 -3.46 24.55 -14.83
N ARG A 55 -4.05 24.54 -16.02
CA ARG A 55 -4.34 23.32 -16.77
C ARG A 55 -3.07 22.79 -17.42
N ASN A 56 -2.97 21.47 -17.50
CA ASN A 56 -1.91 20.84 -18.28
C ASN A 56 -2.13 21.11 -19.77
N GLY A 57 -1.04 21.27 -20.51
CA GLY A 57 -1.04 21.28 -21.96
C GLY A 57 -1.43 19.92 -22.52
N ARG A 58 -1.99 19.93 -23.74
CA ARG A 58 -2.38 18.71 -24.46
C ARG A 58 -1.18 18.07 -25.12
N ASP A 59 -1.13 16.74 -25.09
CA ASP A 59 -0.16 15.98 -25.86
C ASP A 59 -0.42 16.14 -27.37
N GLY A 60 0.65 16.17 -28.16
CA GLY A 60 0.58 16.16 -29.62
C GLY A 60 0.06 14.82 -30.15
N GLU A 61 -0.57 14.86 -31.33
CA GLU A 61 -1.17 13.67 -31.93
C GLU A 61 -0.13 12.67 -32.44
N ASN A 62 -0.38 11.38 -32.25
CA ASN A 62 0.45 10.33 -32.85
C ASN A 62 0.02 10.09 -34.30
N HIS A 63 0.99 9.94 -35.21
CA HIS A 63 0.73 9.67 -36.62
C HIS A 63 1.47 8.45 -37.16
N ASN A 64 0.82 7.78 -38.10
CA ASN A 64 1.36 6.66 -38.86
C ASN A 64 1.32 7.02 -40.35
N ILE A 65 2.46 6.95 -41.03
CA ILE A 65 2.58 7.32 -42.45
C ILE A 65 3.37 6.29 -43.25
N PHE A 66 3.16 6.29 -44.57
CA PHE A 66 3.95 5.50 -45.52
C PHE A 66 4.90 6.42 -46.29
N ALA A 67 6.20 6.17 -46.17
CA ALA A 67 7.23 6.86 -46.93
C ALA A 67 7.24 6.30 -48.36
N ASN A 68 6.88 7.14 -49.33
CA ASN A 68 6.87 6.83 -50.75
C ASN A 68 7.78 7.77 -51.57
N GLY A 69 8.66 8.50 -50.89
CA GLY A 69 9.54 9.52 -51.47
C GLY A 69 8.90 10.91 -51.62
N SER A 70 7.60 11.08 -51.39
CA SER A 70 6.98 12.41 -51.43
C SER A 70 7.27 13.22 -50.16
N PRO A 71 7.46 14.54 -50.25
CA PRO A 71 7.63 15.39 -49.09
C PRO A 71 6.41 15.38 -48.17
N VAL A 72 6.64 15.28 -46.85
CA VAL A 72 5.60 15.33 -45.82
C VAL A 72 6.03 16.27 -44.70
N ASN A 73 5.14 17.17 -44.28
CA ASN A 73 5.37 18.07 -43.14
C ASN A 73 4.34 17.75 -42.04
N LEU A 74 4.82 17.39 -40.85
CA LEU A 74 3.97 17.04 -39.70
C LEU A 74 4.28 17.94 -38.51
N ASP A 75 3.24 18.51 -37.92
CA ASP A 75 3.31 19.18 -36.61
C ASP A 75 2.59 18.32 -35.57
N LEU A 76 3.38 17.72 -34.69
CA LEU A 76 2.97 16.84 -33.61
C LEU A 76 3.31 17.50 -32.25
N SER A 77 3.39 18.83 -32.19
CA SER A 77 3.82 19.53 -30.98
C SER A 77 2.83 19.33 -29.83
N GLY A 78 3.35 19.17 -28.62
CA GLY A 78 2.56 19.32 -27.41
C GLY A 78 2.28 20.79 -27.11
N GLU A 79 1.21 21.08 -26.38
CA GLU A 79 0.85 22.43 -25.95
C GLU A 79 1.46 22.76 -24.58
N ASP A 80 1.65 24.04 -24.30
CA ASP A 80 2.15 24.51 -23.01
C ASP A 80 1.12 24.33 -21.89
N GLY A 81 1.60 24.15 -20.66
CA GLY A 81 0.77 24.22 -19.46
C GLY A 81 0.44 25.66 -19.10
N GLU A 82 -0.75 25.89 -18.53
CA GLU A 82 -1.14 27.21 -18.03
C GLU A 82 -0.42 27.52 -16.70
N ASP A 83 -0.15 28.80 -16.44
CA ASP A 83 0.31 29.28 -15.14
C ASP A 83 -0.76 29.04 -14.06
N GLY A 84 -0.32 28.76 -12.83
CA GLY A 84 -1.18 28.78 -11.65
C GLY A 84 -1.46 30.22 -11.22
N GLU A 85 -2.68 30.47 -10.75
CA GLU A 85 -3.06 31.79 -10.24
C GLU A 85 -2.47 32.03 -8.84
N ASP A 86 -2.22 33.28 -8.51
CA ASP A 86 -1.78 33.68 -7.17
C ASP A 86 -2.93 33.50 -6.15
N GLY A 87 -2.58 33.16 -4.92
CA GLY A 87 -3.52 33.21 -3.80
C GLY A 87 -3.72 34.64 -3.31
N GLU A 88 -4.93 34.97 -2.87
CA GLU A 88 -5.23 36.30 -2.33
C GLU A 88 -4.64 36.48 -0.92
N ASP A 89 -4.35 37.72 -0.56
CA ASP A 89 -4.01 38.07 0.82
C ASP A 89 -5.18 37.79 1.76
N GLY A 90 -4.87 37.49 3.02
CA GLY A 90 -5.87 37.44 4.09
C GLY A 90 -6.45 38.83 4.34
N TYR A 91 -7.67 38.88 4.86
CA TYR A 91 -8.32 40.13 5.22
C TYR A 91 -8.13 40.41 6.71
N ARG A 92 -8.02 41.70 7.06
CA ARG A 92 -7.77 42.11 8.44
C ARG A 92 -9.00 41.88 9.32
N PRO A 93 -8.79 41.51 10.60
CA PRO A 93 -9.85 41.48 11.60
C PRO A 93 -10.35 42.89 11.91
N ASN A 94 -11.55 42.97 12.47
CA ASN A 94 -12.08 44.23 13.01
C ASN A 94 -11.63 44.41 14.46
N CYS A 95 -10.79 45.41 14.71
CA CYS A 95 -10.20 45.72 16.01
C CYS A 95 -10.84 46.92 16.73
N ASP A 96 -11.95 47.47 16.23
CA ASP A 96 -12.42 48.81 16.61
C ASP A 96 -13.28 48.86 17.88
N ARG A 97 -13.42 47.74 18.62
CA ARG A 97 -14.17 47.74 19.87
C ARG A 97 -13.24 48.02 21.05
N GLU A 98 -13.33 49.22 21.62
CA GLU A 98 -12.79 49.49 22.95
C GLU A 98 -13.58 48.72 24.00
N HIS A 99 -12.88 47.92 24.80
CA HIS A 99 -13.48 47.19 25.92
C HIS A 99 -13.20 47.93 27.21
N GLY A 100 -14.27 48.27 27.94
CA GLY A 100 -14.17 48.73 29.32
C GLY A 100 -13.64 47.63 30.24
N LYS A 101 -13.60 47.90 31.56
CA LYS A 101 -13.27 46.87 32.55
C LYS A 101 -14.43 45.87 32.68
N VAL A 102 -14.40 44.80 31.89
CA VAL A 102 -15.40 43.71 31.93
C VAL A 102 -15.02 42.63 32.96
N ASP A 103 -15.96 41.80 33.38
CA ASP A 103 -15.77 40.81 34.45
C ASP A 103 -15.40 39.40 33.94
N HIS A 104 -14.69 39.33 32.82
CA HIS A 104 -14.18 38.10 32.19
C HIS A 104 -12.90 38.37 31.38
N ASP A 105 -12.17 37.31 31.04
CA ASP A 105 -10.99 37.42 30.17
C ASP A 105 -11.42 37.61 28.71
N ILE A 106 -10.69 38.46 27.98
CA ILE A 106 -10.97 38.77 26.58
C ILE A 106 -9.89 38.14 25.69
N LYS A 107 -10.33 37.53 24.58
CA LYS A 107 -9.45 37.19 23.45
C LYS A 107 -9.82 38.06 22.26
N LEU A 108 -8.85 38.77 21.70
CA LEU A 108 -9.08 39.62 20.55
C LEU A 108 -9.05 38.84 19.22
N PRO A 109 -9.67 39.39 18.16
CA PRO A 109 -9.80 38.69 16.89
C PRO A 109 -8.47 38.42 16.19
N ASN A 110 -8.37 37.26 15.55
CA ASN A 110 -7.19 36.78 14.84
C ASN A 110 -7.07 37.38 13.43
N GLY A 111 -5.85 37.45 12.92
CA GLY A 111 -5.56 37.79 11.54
C GLY A 111 -6.05 36.72 10.56
N GLY A 112 -6.54 37.15 9.40
CA GLY A 112 -6.88 36.24 8.30
C GLY A 112 -5.62 35.67 7.65
N ASN A 113 -5.65 34.37 7.32
CA ASN A 113 -4.56 33.70 6.59
C ASN A 113 -4.57 34.09 5.11
N GLY A 114 -3.40 34.18 4.48
CA GLY A 114 -3.28 34.31 3.04
C GLY A 114 -3.62 32.99 2.34
N GLY A 115 -4.12 33.09 1.10
CA GLY A 115 -4.40 31.95 0.26
C GLY A 115 -3.14 31.36 -0.36
N ASN A 116 -3.09 30.05 -0.54
CA ASN A 116 -2.03 29.38 -1.29
C ASN A 116 -2.14 29.70 -2.79
N GLY A 117 -0.98 29.80 -3.45
CA GLY A 117 -0.91 29.90 -4.91
C GLY A 117 -1.23 28.57 -5.59
N GLY A 118 -1.87 28.66 -6.76
CA GLY A 118 -2.17 27.53 -7.61
C GLY A 118 -0.90 26.92 -8.22
N ARG A 119 -0.92 25.62 -8.52
CA ARG A 119 0.22 24.98 -9.20
C ARG A 119 0.19 25.29 -10.70
N GLY A 120 1.36 25.42 -11.32
CA GLY A 120 1.45 25.48 -12.78
C GLY A 120 1.10 24.14 -13.43
N GLY A 121 0.48 24.18 -14.60
CA GLY A 121 0.17 23.00 -15.40
C GLY A 121 1.42 22.43 -16.06
N ASN A 122 1.49 21.11 -16.24
CA ASN A 122 2.58 20.50 -17.01
C ASN A 122 2.40 20.77 -18.51
N GLY A 123 3.49 20.88 -19.26
CA GLY A 123 3.46 20.91 -20.72
C GLY A 123 3.15 19.53 -21.30
N GLY A 124 2.46 19.53 -22.43
CA GLY A 124 2.13 18.33 -23.19
C GLY A 124 3.36 17.73 -23.88
N ASN A 125 3.36 16.42 -24.08
CA ASN A 125 4.40 15.72 -24.82
C ASN A 125 4.21 15.94 -26.33
N GLY A 126 5.30 15.93 -27.09
CA GLY A 126 5.25 15.81 -28.54
C GLY A 126 4.72 14.43 -28.96
N GLY A 127 3.91 14.40 -30.00
CA GLY A 127 3.35 13.18 -30.58
C GLY A 127 4.41 12.32 -31.27
N SER A 128 4.20 11.01 -31.22
CA SER A 128 5.09 10.01 -31.83
C SER A 128 4.74 9.77 -33.30
N LEU A 129 5.76 9.42 -34.08
CA LEU A 129 5.63 9.12 -35.50
C LEU A 129 6.03 7.68 -35.80
N THR A 130 5.14 6.92 -36.44
CA THR A 130 5.49 5.63 -37.05
C THR A 130 5.59 5.77 -38.57
N VAL A 131 6.74 5.42 -39.14
CA VAL A 131 6.97 5.48 -40.58
C VAL A 131 7.15 4.08 -41.14
N TYR A 132 6.27 3.70 -42.06
CA TYR A 132 6.38 2.51 -42.88
C TYR A 132 7.14 2.85 -44.16
N TYR A 133 8.20 2.13 -44.49
CA TYR A 133 9.05 2.44 -45.65
C TYR A 133 9.49 1.20 -46.42
N THR A 134 9.84 1.39 -47.68
CA THR A 134 10.53 0.38 -48.51
C THR A 134 11.96 0.78 -48.85
N ASN A 135 12.22 2.08 -48.89
CA ASN A 135 13.54 2.66 -49.08
C ASN A 135 13.82 3.63 -47.93
N LEU A 136 14.86 3.36 -47.15
CA LEU A 136 15.18 4.15 -45.96
C LEU A 136 15.50 5.62 -46.31
N ALA A 137 16.05 5.86 -47.51
CA ALA A 137 16.39 7.22 -47.95
C ALA A 137 15.16 8.13 -48.09
N ASP A 138 13.97 7.57 -48.30
CA ASP A 138 12.73 8.32 -48.48
C ASP A 138 12.32 9.07 -47.19
N LEU A 139 12.79 8.63 -46.02
CA LEU A 139 12.56 9.31 -44.74
C LEU A 139 13.13 10.73 -44.74
N ARG A 140 14.15 11.01 -45.56
CA ARG A 140 14.75 12.35 -45.70
C ARG A 140 13.79 13.39 -46.26
N ASN A 141 12.66 12.98 -46.82
CA ASN A 141 11.62 13.86 -47.33
C ASN A 141 10.54 14.17 -46.26
N ILE A 142 10.66 13.61 -45.06
CA ILE A 142 9.69 13.78 -43.97
C ILE A 142 10.24 14.79 -42.97
N PHE A 143 9.59 15.95 -42.87
CA PHE A 143 9.85 16.96 -41.85
C PHE A 143 8.85 16.82 -40.71
N VAL A 144 9.34 16.69 -39.48
CA VAL A 144 8.49 16.51 -38.29
C VAL A 144 8.87 17.48 -37.21
N ARG A 145 7.88 18.12 -36.60
CA ARG A 145 8.01 18.93 -35.41
C ARG A 145 7.19 18.28 -34.28
N ALA A 146 7.85 17.55 -33.39
CA ALA A 146 7.27 16.92 -32.22
C ALA A 146 7.83 17.54 -30.94
N THR A 147 7.80 18.88 -30.87
CA THR A 147 8.30 19.64 -29.72
C THR A 147 7.43 19.41 -28.49
N PRO A 148 8.02 19.29 -27.29
CA PRO A 148 7.25 19.32 -26.05
C PRO A 148 6.71 20.73 -25.79
N GLY A 149 5.59 20.80 -25.07
CA GLY A 149 5.15 22.03 -24.43
C GLY A 149 5.93 22.33 -23.16
N GLU A 150 6.00 23.60 -22.79
CA GLU A 150 6.58 24.08 -21.56
C GLU A 150 5.63 23.91 -20.37
N GLY A 151 6.20 23.81 -19.16
CA GLY A 151 5.40 23.83 -17.93
C GLY A 151 5.03 25.26 -17.55
N GLY A 152 3.79 25.46 -17.10
CA GLY A 152 3.35 26.74 -16.54
C GLY A 152 4.00 27.01 -15.18
N ARG A 153 4.10 28.28 -14.80
CA ARG A 153 4.66 28.71 -13.51
C ARG A 153 3.66 28.51 -12.37
N GLY A 154 4.16 28.25 -11.18
CA GLY A 154 3.36 28.23 -9.95
C GLY A 154 2.95 29.64 -9.53
N GLY A 155 1.71 29.78 -9.06
CA GLY A 155 1.20 31.01 -8.48
C GLY A 155 1.80 31.28 -7.11
N ARG A 156 1.84 32.54 -6.70
CA ARG A 156 2.36 32.99 -5.42
C ARG A 156 1.37 32.79 -4.29
N GLY A 157 1.86 32.52 -3.09
CA GLY A 157 1.02 32.54 -1.90
C GLY A 157 0.72 33.98 -1.48
N GLY A 158 -0.51 34.23 -1.05
CA GLY A 158 -0.94 35.49 -0.46
C GLY A 158 -0.44 35.64 0.98
N ASN A 159 -0.38 36.87 1.47
CA ASN A 159 0.12 37.20 2.80
C ASN A 159 -0.98 37.02 3.85
N GLY A 160 -0.60 36.55 5.04
CA GLY A 160 -1.45 36.63 6.22
C GLY A 160 -1.50 38.04 6.80
N THR A 161 -2.53 38.34 7.58
CA THR A 161 -2.68 39.64 8.25
C THR A 161 -2.42 39.56 9.75
N ALA A 162 -2.14 40.71 10.37
CA ALA A 162 -1.97 40.77 11.82
C ALA A 162 -3.30 40.61 12.56
N GLY A 163 -3.25 39.89 13.69
CA GLY A 163 -4.34 39.89 14.67
C GLY A 163 -4.44 41.20 15.44
N CYS A 164 -5.57 41.41 16.10
CA CYS A 164 -5.82 42.58 16.94
C CYS A 164 -4.97 42.55 18.22
N LYS A 165 -4.51 43.72 18.68
CA LYS A 165 -3.64 43.86 19.86
C LYS A 165 -4.36 44.49 21.05
N CYS A 166 -4.17 43.89 22.23
CA CYS A 166 -4.68 44.40 23.48
C CYS A 166 -3.97 45.70 23.85
N ARG A 167 -4.72 46.81 23.94
CA ARG A 167 -4.20 48.06 24.50
C ARG A 167 -3.88 47.92 25.99
N ARG A 168 -4.67 47.11 26.71
CA ARG A 168 -4.49 46.83 28.14
C ARG A 168 -4.46 45.32 28.38
N ARG A 169 -3.35 44.82 28.93
CA ARG A 169 -3.11 43.37 29.14
C ARG A 169 -3.89 42.75 30.29
N SER A 170 -4.23 43.54 31.31
CA SER A 170 -5.03 43.09 32.45
C SER A 170 -5.67 44.25 33.21
N TRP A 171 -6.73 43.94 33.94
CA TRP A 171 -7.39 44.87 34.86
C TRP A 171 -8.00 44.11 36.03
N GLU A 172 -8.34 44.85 37.09
CA GLU A 172 -9.05 44.32 38.24
C GLU A 172 -10.45 44.93 38.29
N VAL A 173 -11.44 44.07 38.53
CA VAL A 173 -12.80 44.48 38.84
C VAL A 173 -13.04 44.17 40.32
N GLU A 174 -13.44 45.20 41.06
CA GLU A 174 -13.83 45.06 42.46
C GLU A 174 -15.34 44.89 42.53
N THR A 175 -15.77 43.77 43.10
CA THR A 175 -17.19 43.49 43.32
C THR A 175 -17.44 43.47 44.82
N CYS A 176 -18.25 44.41 45.30
CA CYS A 176 -18.62 44.51 46.70
C CYS A 176 -20.00 43.90 46.94
N LYS A 177 -20.11 43.10 48.01
CA LYS A 177 -21.39 42.61 48.53
C LYS A 177 -21.61 43.23 49.92
N GLY A 178 -22.85 43.57 50.26
CA GLY A 178 -23.22 44.28 51.49
C GLY A 178 -23.34 45.80 51.29
N THR A 179 -23.70 46.52 52.36
CA THR A 179 -23.89 47.99 52.32
C THR A 179 -22.64 48.69 52.87
N PRO A 180 -22.10 49.75 52.22
CA PRO A 180 -20.94 50.45 52.73
C PRO A 180 -21.11 50.86 54.22
N GLY A 181 -20.22 50.37 55.08
CA GLY A 181 -20.26 50.61 56.53
C GLY A 181 -20.89 49.49 57.38
N SER A 182 -21.43 48.42 56.78
CA SER A 182 -21.95 47.26 57.51
C SER A 182 -20.91 46.15 57.70
N PRO A 183 -21.03 45.28 58.72
CA PRO A 183 -20.08 44.18 58.97
C PRO A 183 -20.01 43.15 57.84
N ASP A 184 -21.06 43.07 57.01
CA ASP A 184 -21.17 42.20 55.84
C ASP A 184 -20.63 42.85 54.55
N TYR A 185 -20.18 44.10 54.58
CA TYR A 185 -19.54 44.76 53.43
C TYR A 185 -18.19 44.13 53.11
N LYS A 186 -18.14 43.34 52.05
CA LYS A 186 -16.93 42.67 51.56
C LYS A 186 -16.75 42.92 50.07
N CYS A 187 -15.63 43.53 49.74
CA CYS A 187 -15.18 43.69 48.37
C CYS A 187 -14.18 42.61 48.00
N THR A 188 -14.42 41.93 46.89
CA THR A 188 -13.46 41.00 46.28
C THR A 188 -12.96 41.59 44.98
N LYS A 189 -11.64 41.68 44.84
CA LYS A 189 -10.99 42.04 43.58
C LYS A 189 -10.67 40.77 42.80
N LYS A 190 -11.11 40.71 41.55
CA LYS A 190 -10.71 39.67 40.61
C LYS A 190 -9.96 40.30 39.45
N ARG A 191 -8.84 39.70 39.08
CA ARG A 191 -7.99 40.13 37.96
C ARG A 191 -8.39 39.36 36.70
N TYR A 192 -8.51 40.09 35.60
CA TYR A 192 -8.80 39.59 34.26
C TYR A 192 -7.72 39.98 33.28
N GLN A 193 -7.60 39.24 32.18
CA GLN A 193 -6.55 39.37 31.18
C GLN A 193 -7.12 39.57 29.78
N CYS A 194 -6.31 40.19 28.91
CA CYS A 194 -6.58 40.31 27.48
C CYS A 194 -5.45 39.63 26.71
N ASN A 195 -5.83 38.70 25.83
CA ASN A 195 -4.95 38.01 24.91
C ASN A 195 -5.09 38.61 23.49
N ASP A 196 -3.95 38.90 22.85
CA ASP A 196 -3.92 39.35 21.46
C ASP A 196 -4.47 38.26 20.53
N GLY A 197 -5.01 38.68 19.39
CA GLY A 197 -5.30 37.75 18.30
C GLY A 197 -4.01 37.27 17.64
N SER A 198 -4.00 36.02 17.16
CA SER A 198 -2.86 35.47 16.43
C SER A 198 -2.71 36.14 15.06
N TYR A 199 -1.48 36.19 14.54
CA TYR A 199 -1.24 36.59 13.15
C TYR A 199 -1.68 35.46 12.22
N GLY A 200 -2.28 35.84 11.09
CA GLY A 200 -2.55 34.94 9.98
C GLY A 200 -1.25 34.49 9.32
N GLN A 201 -1.26 33.26 8.82
CA GLN A 201 -0.13 32.66 8.10
C GLN A 201 -0.13 33.11 6.64
N ALA A 202 1.05 33.23 6.04
CA ALA A 202 1.17 33.38 4.59
C ALA A 202 0.86 32.05 3.89
N GLY A 203 0.22 32.15 2.73
CA GLY A 203 -0.01 31.01 1.85
C GLY A 203 1.29 30.50 1.24
N SER A 204 1.31 29.23 0.86
CA SER A 204 2.42 28.62 0.15
C SER A 204 2.43 29.00 -1.32
N TYR A 205 3.61 29.15 -1.92
CA TYR A 205 3.78 29.21 -3.37
C TYR A 205 3.39 27.87 -4.02
N GLY A 206 2.73 27.95 -5.17
CA GLY A 206 2.50 26.83 -6.06
C GLY A 206 3.81 26.35 -6.69
N SER A 207 3.87 25.06 -7.01
CA SER A 207 4.99 24.50 -7.77
C SER A 207 4.84 24.79 -9.26
N ASP A 208 5.94 25.00 -9.96
CA ASP A 208 5.98 25.03 -11.42
C ASP A 208 5.61 23.66 -12.02
N GLY A 209 5.00 23.71 -13.21
CA GLY A 209 4.75 22.56 -14.04
C GLY A 209 6.03 22.02 -14.68
N LYS A 210 5.98 20.76 -15.11
CA LYS A 210 7.09 20.12 -15.82
C LYS A 210 6.96 20.33 -17.31
N GLN A 211 8.09 20.50 -17.99
CA GLN A 211 8.16 20.43 -19.45
C GLN A 211 7.77 19.02 -19.94
N GLY A 212 7.09 18.95 -21.08
CA GLY A 212 6.78 17.71 -21.76
C GLY A 212 8.02 17.03 -22.35
N ARG A 213 7.83 15.88 -23.00
CA ARG A 213 8.88 15.13 -23.71
C ARG A 213 8.76 15.28 -25.21
N LEU A 214 9.89 15.20 -25.92
CA LEU A 214 9.88 15.09 -27.38
C LEU A 214 9.14 13.82 -27.81
N GLY A 215 8.51 13.88 -28.99
CA GLY A 215 7.97 12.68 -29.64
C GLY A 215 9.07 11.69 -30.04
N ILE A 216 8.69 10.43 -30.29
CA ILE A 216 9.63 9.36 -30.66
C ILE A 216 9.32 8.88 -32.07
N LEU A 217 10.38 8.63 -32.85
CA LEU A 217 10.28 7.99 -34.16
C LEU A 217 10.24 6.46 -33.99
N SER A 218 9.35 5.81 -34.73
CA SER A 218 9.35 4.36 -34.95
C SER A 218 9.38 4.10 -36.45
N ILE A 219 10.27 3.22 -36.92
CA ILE A 219 10.40 2.92 -38.35
C ILE A 219 10.16 1.43 -38.60
N VAL A 220 9.47 1.13 -39.69
CA VAL A 220 9.08 -0.22 -40.08
C VAL A 220 9.38 -0.43 -41.56
N ASN A 221 10.26 -1.37 -41.89
CA ASN A 221 10.54 -1.75 -43.27
C ASN A 221 9.43 -2.69 -43.80
N SER A 222 8.27 -2.11 -44.13
CA SER A 222 7.10 -2.84 -44.60
C SER A 222 6.21 -1.93 -45.46
N LYS A 223 5.47 -2.56 -46.39
CA LYS A 223 4.40 -1.90 -47.16
C LYS A 223 3.05 -1.95 -46.47
N GLU A 224 2.93 -2.74 -45.41
CA GLU A 224 1.70 -2.97 -44.68
C GLU A 224 1.86 -2.53 -43.22
N PRO A 225 0.78 -2.00 -42.59
CA PRO A 225 0.79 -1.72 -41.16
C PRO A 225 1.14 -2.97 -40.34
N LEU A 226 1.77 -2.76 -39.18
CA LEU A 226 1.99 -3.85 -38.24
C LEU A 226 0.64 -4.31 -37.68
N ALA A 227 0.44 -5.62 -37.58
CA ALA A 227 -0.67 -6.19 -36.84
C ALA A 227 -0.58 -5.80 -35.36
N ALA A 228 -1.74 -5.68 -34.71
CA ALA A 228 -1.79 -5.38 -33.28
C ALA A 228 -1.11 -6.48 -32.47
N ASP A 229 -0.44 -6.07 -31.39
CA ASP A 229 0.20 -7.00 -30.46
C ASP A 229 -0.79 -7.54 -29.44
N THR A 230 -0.63 -8.80 -29.08
CA THR A 230 -1.28 -9.44 -27.93
C THR A 230 -0.18 -10.14 -27.12
N PRO A 231 0.72 -9.38 -26.48
CA PRO A 231 1.91 -9.94 -25.85
C PRO A 231 1.59 -10.51 -24.47
N THR A 232 0.40 -10.21 -23.93
CA THR A 232 -0.02 -10.62 -22.60
C THR A 232 -1.50 -11.00 -22.61
N LEU A 233 -1.81 -12.13 -21.99
CA LEU A 233 -3.16 -12.59 -21.71
C LEU A 233 -3.35 -12.67 -20.21
N LYS A 234 -4.46 -12.10 -19.73
CA LYS A 234 -4.85 -12.18 -18.32
C LYS A 234 -6.22 -12.82 -18.25
N LEU A 235 -6.24 -14.11 -17.98
CA LEU A 235 -7.43 -14.96 -18.04
C LEU A 235 -7.51 -15.83 -16.79
N THR A 236 -8.70 -16.31 -16.50
CA THR A 236 -8.90 -17.26 -15.40
C THR A 236 -8.37 -18.65 -15.79
N ILE A 237 -7.99 -19.49 -14.82
CA ILE A 237 -7.52 -20.87 -15.10
C ILE A 237 -8.57 -21.64 -15.92
N SER A 238 -9.86 -21.49 -15.58
CA SER A 238 -10.97 -22.12 -16.32
C SER A 238 -11.04 -21.71 -17.79
N GLU A 239 -10.70 -20.45 -18.11
CA GLU A 239 -10.71 -19.97 -19.49
C GLU A 239 -9.49 -20.44 -20.27
N LEU A 240 -8.34 -20.61 -19.58
CA LEU A 240 -7.09 -21.05 -20.18
C LEU A 240 -7.06 -22.55 -20.46
N THR A 241 -7.60 -23.37 -19.56
CA THR A 241 -7.49 -24.83 -19.69
C THR A 241 -8.22 -25.34 -20.93
N GLY A 242 -7.54 -26.19 -21.70
CA GLY A 242 -8.13 -26.86 -22.87
C GLY A 242 -8.31 -25.97 -24.10
N LYS A 243 -7.83 -24.72 -24.06
CA LYS A 243 -7.81 -23.80 -25.20
C LYS A 243 -6.38 -23.46 -25.59
N GLN A 244 -6.20 -23.15 -26.87
CA GLN A 244 -4.97 -22.59 -27.41
C GLN A 244 -5.16 -21.11 -27.65
N PHE A 245 -4.15 -20.32 -27.30
CA PHE A 245 -4.11 -18.88 -27.51
C PHE A 245 -2.90 -18.52 -28.33
N ASN A 246 -3.00 -17.48 -29.16
CA ASN A 246 -1.86 -16.97 -29.90
C ASN A 246 -1.39 -15.68 -29.23
N LEU A 247 -0.14 -15.68 -28.78
CA LEU A 247 0.55 -14.50 -28.28
C LEU A 247 1.33 -13.88 -29.43
N SER A 248 1.37 -12.55 -29.45
CA SER A 248 2.11 -11.82 -30.46
C SER A 248 2.76 -10.56 -29.91
N LYS A 249 3.99 -10.28 -30.35
CA LYS A 249 4.76 -9.12 -29.92
C LYS A 249 5.62 -8.59 -31.06
N ASN A 250 5.50 -7.32 -31.39
CA ASN A 250 6.41 -6.63 -32.29
C ASN A 250 7.69 -6.31 -31.52
N LYS A 251 8.81 -6.91 -31.94
CA LYS A 251 10.13 -6.68 -31.35
C LYS A 251 10.76 -5.45 -31.98
N TRP A 252 11.23 -4.53 -31.14
CA TRP A 252 11.81 -3.26 -31.54
C TRP A 252 13.24 -3.14 -31.03
N ASN A 253 14.13 -2.67 -31.89
CA ASN A 253 15.49 -2.30 -31.52
C ASN A 253 15.57 -0.79 -31.28
N LEU A 254 16.16 -0.39 -30.16
CA LEU A 254 16.44 1.01 -29.88
C LEU A 254 17.72 1.45 -30.60
N ARG A 255 17.66 2.60 -31.27
CA ARG A 255 18.77 3.19 -32.01
C ARG A 255 18.81 4.70 -31.79
N GLN A 256 19.92 5.32 -32.16
CA GLN A 256 20.15 6.77 -32.09
C GLN A 256 20.31 7.36 -33.50
N GLY A 257 20.16 8.68 -33.63
CA GLY A 257 20.28 9.39 -34.91
C GLY A 257 18.96 9.54 -35.67
N ALA A 258 17.81 9.55 -35.00
CA ALA A 258 16.50 9.74 -35.63
C ALA A 258 16.45 11.02 -36.49
N THR A 259 17.02 12.10 -35.98
CA THR A 259 17.11 13.40 -36.67
C THR A 259 17.91 13.33 -37.97
N SER A 260 18.85 12.38 -38.06
CA SER A 260 19.64 12.07 -39.24
C SER A 260 18.95 11.09 -40.19
N LEU A 261 17.74 10.62 -39.89
CA LEU A 261 16.93 9.85 -40.84
C LEU A 261 15.89 10.74 -41.53
N LEU A 262 15.45 11.79 -40.85
CA LEU A 262 14.40 12.70 -41.30
C LEU A 262 14.96 13.89 -42.10
N ALA A 263 14.06 14.73 -42.60
CA ALA A 263 14.41 15.98 -43.26
C ALA A 263 15.15 16.93 -42.31
N PRO A 264 16.14 17.71 -42.80
CA PRO A 264 16.87 18.68 -41.99
C PRO A 264 15.94 19.64 -41.24
N GLY A 265 16.24 19.90 -39.96
CA GLY A 265 15.45 20.77 -39.10
C GLY A 265 14.26 20.10 -38.40
N SER A 266 14.05 18.79 -38.60
CA SER A 266 13.07 18.03 -37.82
C SER A 266 13.41 18.04 -36.33
N ILE A 267 12.40 18.19 -35.48
CA ILE A 267 12.52 18.19 -34.03
C ILE A 267 11.77 16.97 -33.50
N ILE A 268 12.52 15.98 -33.03
CA ILE A 268 12.03 14.72 -32.47
C ILE A 268 13.12 14.16 -31.54
N ALA A 269 12.79 13.21 -30.68
CA ALA A 269 13.80 12.52 -29.88
C ALA A 269 14.83 11.85 -30.80
N ASP A 270 16.12 11.97 -30.48
CA ASP A 270 17.17 11.36 -31.31
C ASP A 270 17.21 9.82 -31.18
N GLU A 271 16.73 9.30 -30.06
CA GLU A 271 16.46 7.87 -29.90
C GLU A 271 15.18 7.48 -30.67
N TYR A 272 15.25 6.40 -31.45
CA TYR A 272 14.13 5.85 -32.21
C TYR A 272 14.05 4.33 -32.10
N ARG A 273 12.89 3.80 -32.49
CA ARG A 273 12.61 2.35 -32.53
C ARG A 273 12.66 1.86 -33.97
N GLU A 274 13.50 0.89 -34.25
CA GLU A 274 13.49 0.17 -35.52
C GLU A 274 12.80 -1.19 -35.32
N PHE A 275 11.79 -1.47 -36.12
CA PHE A 275 11.12 -2.77 -36.10
C PHE A 275 12.08 -3.87 -36.57
N GLU A 276 12.26 -4.90 -35.74
CA GLU A 276 13.09 -6.05 -36.09
C GLU A 276 12.24 -7.15 -36.75
N GLN A 277 11.25 -7.64 -36.01
CA GLN A 277 10.40 -8.75 -36.41
C GLN A 277 9.18 -8.84 -35.49
N ARG A 278 8.17 -9.57 -35.95
CA ARG A 278 7.02 -9.96 -35.13
C ARG A 278 7.28 -11.35 -34.55
N LEU A 279 7.22 -11.45 -33.23
CA LEU A 279 7.27 -12.71 -32.51
C LEU A 279 5.85 -13.23 -32.34
N GLU A 280 5.63 -14.49 -32.70
CA GLU A 280 4.35 -15.17 -32.51
C GLU A 280 4.59 -16.54 -31.90
N GLU A 281 3.81 -16.88 -30.89
CA GLU A 281 3.93 -18.13 -30.16
C GLU A 281 2.54 -18.56 -29.67
N GLY A 282 2.16 -19.79 -30.00
CA GLY A 282 0.98 -20.42 -29.44
C GLY A 282 1.21 -20.78 -27.99
N PHE A 283 0.16 -20.73 -27.18
CA PHE A 283 0.18 -21.12 -25.78
C PHE A 283 -1.00 -22.05 -25.48
N GLN A 284 -0.72 -23.14 -24.77
CA GLN A 284 -1.75 -24.04 -24.27
C GLN A 284 -1.44 -24.45 -22.83
N LEU A 285 -2.46 -24.36 -21.97
CA LEU A 285 -2.40 -24.86 -20.59
C LEU A 285 -3.07 -26.23 -20.48
N ILE A 286 -2.30 -27.22 -20.04
CA ILE A 286 -2.76 -28.58 -19.75
C ILE A 286 -2.85 -28.76 -18.23
N TRP A 287 -4.01 -29.20 -17.76
CA TRP A 287 -4.26 -29.46 -16.34
C TRP A 287 -4.15 -30.95 -16.04
N GLN A 288 -3.13 -31.35 -15.29
CA GLN A 288 -2.91 -32.75 -14.84
C GLN A 288 -3.09 -32.92 -13.33
N GLU A 289 -3.35 -31.85 -12.58
CA GLU A 289 -3.69 -31.91 -11.17
C GLU A 289 -4.97 -32.74 -10.95
N ARG A 290 -4.96 -33.57 -9.89
CA ARG A 290 -6.06 -34.46 -9.51
C ARG A 290 -7.32 -33.68 -9.14
N GLN A 291 -7.16 -32.55 -8.46
CA GLN A 291 -8.28 -31.67 -8.15
C GLN A 291 -8.83 -31.01 -9.42
N PRO A 292 -10.17 -30.98 -9.62
CA PRO A 292 -10.77 -30.37 -10.80
C PRO A 292 -10.42 -28.89 -10.92
N VAL A 293 -10.21 -28.42 -12.15
CA VAL A 293 -9.95 -27.01 -12.50
C VAL A 293 -10.93 -26.06 -11.81
N ALA A 294 -12.21 -26.45 -11.68
CA ALA A 294 -13.24 -25.64 -11.02
C ALA A 294 -12.88 -25.19 -9.59
N SER A 295 -12.04 -25.94 -8.87
CA SER A 295 -11.56 -25.61 -7.52
C SER A 295 -10.60 -24.41 -7.52
N PHE A 296 -9.98 -24.13 -8.66
CA PHE A 296 -9.01 -23.05 -8.90
C PHE A 296 -9.49 -22.08 -9.98
N GLY A 297 -10.67 -22.34 -10.54
CA GLY A 297 -11.05 -21.85 -11.85
C GLY A 297 -11.08 -20.33 -11.96
N ASN A 298 -11.43 -19.64 -10.86
CA ASN A 298 -11.55 -18.19 -10.79
C ASN A 298 -10.20 -17.47 -10.58
N GLN A 299 -9.12 -18.21 -10.37
CA GLN A 299 -7.79 -17.64 -10.19
C GLN A 299 -7.29 -17.09 -11.52
N THR A 300 -6.75 -15.87 -11.48
CA THR A 300 -6.28 -15.18 -12.69
C THR A 300 -4.82 -15.47 -12.94
N VAL A 301 -4.50 -15.97 -14.12
CA VAL A 301 -3.14 -16.25 -14.58
C VAL A 301 -2.76 -15.22 -15.63
N THR A 302 -1.53 -14.73 -15.54
CA THR A 302 -0.95 -13.84 -16.54
C THR A 302 0.03 -14.65 -17.38
N VAL A 303 -0.21 -14.68 -18.68
CA VAL A 303 0.66 -15.34 -19.66
C VAL A 303 1.27 -14.26 -20.53
N SER A 304 2.60 -14.23 -20.68
CA SER A 304 3.30 -13.19 -21.44
C SER A 304 4.36 -13.76 -22.37
N LEU A 305 4.50 -13.17 -23.57
CA LEU A 305 5.56 -13.45 -24.52
C LEU A 305 6.68 -12.40 -24.38
N ASN A 306 7.91 -12.86 -24.12
CA ASN A 306 9.06 -11.97 -23.98
C ASN A 306 9.83 -11.76 -25.31
N ASP A 307 10.84 -10.87 -25.31
CA ASP A 307 11.62 -10.54 -26.52
C ASP A 307 12.55 -11.67 -27.00
N SER A 308 12.73 -12.70 -26.18
CA SER A 308 13.44 -13.94 -26.50
C SER A 308 12.52 -15.02 -27.07
N LYS A 309 11.25 -14.66 -27.36
CA LYS A 309 10.21 -15.59 -27.82
C LYS A 309 9.90 -16.72 -26.82
N GLN A 310 10.06 -16.45 -25.52
CA GLN A 310 9.69 -17.40 -24.46
C GLN A 310 8.37 -16.95 -23.82
N VAL A 311 7.53 -17.93 -23.49
CA VAL A 311 6.28 -17.70 -22.77
C VAL A 311 6.51 -17.86 -21.27
N GLU A 312 6.17 -16.83 -20.53
CA GLU A 312 6.20 -16.77 -19.08
C GLU A 312 4.77 -16.89 -18.54
N VAL A 313 4.59 -17.72 -17.52
CA VAL A 313 3.28 -18.00 -16.92
C VAL A 313 3.32 -17.67 -15.44
N ASN A 314 2.56 -16.65 -15.05
CA ASN A 314 2.52 -16.14 -13.69
C ASN A 314 1.17 -16.43 -13.05
N PHE A 315 1.20 -17.31 -12.04
CA PHE A 315 0.06 -17.64 -11.19
C PHE A 315 -0.03 -16.69 -9.99
N PRO A 316 -1.22 -16.47 -9.42
CA PRO A 316 -1.38 -15.59 -8.28
C PRO A 316 -0.68 -16.14 -7.03
N ASP A 317 -0.29 -15.26 -6.12
CA ASP A 317 0.52 -15.60 -4.93
C ASP A 317 -0.18 -16.55 -3.95
N ASP A 318 -1.51 -16.65 -4.02
CA ASP A 318 -2.34 -17.52 -3.19
C ASP A 318 -2.43 -18.96 -3.72
N LEU A 319 -1.75 -19.29 -4.82
CA LEU A 319 -1.78 -20.61 -5.43
C LEU A 319 -0.38 -21.19 -5.69
N TRP A 320 0.02 -22.22 -4.97
CA TRP A 320 1.28 -22.92 -5.20
C TRP A 320 1.14 -23.90 -6.36
N ILE A 321 2.05 -23.79 -7.32
CA ILE A 321 2.05 -24.58 -8.55
C ILE A 321 3.37 -25.33 -8.68
N ASP A 322 3.26 -26.60 -9.01
CA ASP A 322 4.34 -27.37 -9.63
C ASP A 322 3.95 -27.66 -11.09
N ALA A 323 4.80 -27.25 -12.02
CA ALA A 323 4.49 -27.30 -13.44
C ALA A 323 5.74 -27.54 -14.28
N SER A 324 5.51 -28.05 -15.49
CA SER A 324 6.54 -28.17 -16.52
C SER A 324 6.13 -27.41 -17.78
N SER A 325 7.13 -26.93 -18.52
CA SER A 325 6.91 -26.20 -19.78
C SER A 325 7.71 -26.86 -20.90
N LYS A 326 7.09 -27.01 -22.06
CA LYS A 326 7.71 -27.56 -23.28
C LYS A 326 7.32 -26.69 -24.47
N SER A 327 8.30 -26.26 -25.26
CA SER A 327 8.06 -25.49 -26.49
C SER A 327 8.47 -26.33 -27.71
N GLU A 328 7.51 -26.58 -28.61
CA GLU A 328 7.71 -27.29 -29.87
C GLU A 328 6.87 -26.64 -30.97
N ALA A 329 7.44 -26.47 -32.17
CA ALA A 329 6.72 -26.01 -33.37
C ALA A 329 5.87 -24.73 -33.18
N ASN A 330 6.41 -23.69 -32.53
CA ASN A 330 5.72 -22.43 -32.19
C ASN A 330 4.50 -22.61 -31.26
N LEU A 331 4.50 -23.66 -30.45
CA LEU A 331 3.53 -23.88 -29.39
C LEU A 331 4.25 -24.16 -28.07
N THR A 332 3.99 -23.33 -27.08
CA THR A 332 4.38 -23.57 -25.69
C THR A 332 3.23 -24.27 -24.95
N THR A 333 3.50 -25.49 -24.52
CA THR A 333 2.62 -26.30 -23.70
C THR A 333 3.05 -26.21 -22.25
N PHE A 334 2.19 -25.66 -21.40
CA PHE A 334 2.42 -25.53 -19.97
C PHE A 334 1.56 -26.52 -19.20
N THR A 335 2.18 -27.47 -18.51
CA THR A 335 1.50 -28.57 -17.83
C THR A 335 1.54 -28.34 -16.32
N VAL A 336 0.37 -28.15 -15.71
CA VAL A 336 0.21 -28.05 -14.25
C VAL A 336 0.11 -29.45 -13.67
N ASN A 337 1.14 -29.88 -12.96
CA ASN A 337 1.19 -31.20 -12.31
C ASN A 337 0.50 -31.15 -10.95
N HIS A 338 0.82 -30.13 -10.15
CA HIS A 338 0.22 -29.91 -8.85
C HIS A 338 -0.23 -28.47 -8.63
N ALA A 339 -1.38 -28.30 -7.98
CA ALA A 339 -1.91 -26.99 -7.59
C ALA A 339 -2.47 -27.03 -6.16
N ILE A 340 -1.99 -26.15 -5.29
CA ILE A 340 -2.35 -26.13 -3.87
C ILE A 340 -2.61 -24.69 -3.41
N PRO A 341 -3.79 -24.36 -2.85
CA PRO A 341 -4.02 -23.05 -2.29
C PRO A 341 -3.02 -22.77 -1.15
N LYS A 342 -2.43 -21.57 -1.11
CA LYS A 342 -1.45 -21.16 -0.09
C LYS A 342 -1.95 -21.39 1.34
N LYS A 343 -3.26 -21.21 1.56
CA LYS A 343 -3.91 -21.48 2.86
C LYS A 343 -3.82 -22.94 3.31
N ASP A 344 -3.72 -23.88 2.38
CA ASP A 344 -3.70 -25.32 2.63
C ASP A 344 -2.27 -25.87 2.72
N VAL A 345 -1.28 -25.10 2.28
CA VAL A 345 0.14 -25.45 2.38
C VAL A 345 0.62 -25.52 3.83
N THR A 346 0.07 -24.72 4.75
CA THR A 346 0.55 -24.58 6.14
C THR A 346 -0.51 -25.00 7.17
N ARG A 347 -1.06 -26.20 7.00
CA ARG A 347 -2.09 -26.77 7.90
C ARG A 347 -1.59 -27.98 8.68
N LEU A 348 -0.37 -27.89 9.21
CA LEU A 348 0.17 -28.89 10.12
C LEU A 348 -0.36 -28.69 11.55
N ALA A 349 -0.64 -29.77 12.26
CA ALA A 349 -1.05 -29.73 13.66
C ALA A 349 -0.43 -30.90 14.43
N VAL A 350 -0.18 -30.72 15.73
CA VAL A 350 0.23 -31.84 16.59
C VAL A 350 -0.94 -32.79 16.74
N ALA A 351 -0.74 -34.03 16.29
CA ALA A 351 -1.71 -35.11 16.45
C ALA A 351 -1.50 -35.83 17.79
N GLU A 352 -0.25 -36.09 18.14
CA GLU A 352 0.09 -36.91 19.30
C GLU A 352 1.51 -36.63 19.78
N PHE A 353 1.70 -36.63 21.10
CA PHE A 353 3.01 -36.68 21.74
C PHE A 353 3.03 -37.89 22.67
N ALA A 354 3.92 -38.84 22.40
CA ALA A 354 3.88 -40.17 23.00
C ALA A 354 5.28 -40.74 23.29
N ASP A 355 5.29 -41.75 24.15
CA ASP A 355 6.47 -42.48 24.63
C ASP A 355 7.43 -41.63 25.48
N ALA A 356 8.63 -42.14 25.74
CA ALA A 356 9.66 -41.51 26.58
C ALA A 356 11.06 -42.03 26.23
N GLY A 357 12.10 -41.34 26.69
CA GLY A 357 13.49 -41.68 26.40
C GLY A 357 13.80 -41.67 24.90
N GLU A 358 14.61 -42.64 24.45
CA GLU A 358 15.00 -42.83 23.04
C GLU A 358 13.82 -43.07 22.08
N ASN A 359 12.65 -43.45 22.61
CA ASN A 359 11.45 -43.70 21.82
C ASN A 359 10.49 -42.51 21.77
N LEU A 360 10.84 -41.37 22.39
CA LEU A 360 9.97 -40.19 22.42
C LEU A 360 9.65 -39.70 21.00
N ASN A 361 8.36 -39.61 20.68
CA ASN A 361 7.89 -39.24 19.35
C ASN A 361 6.91 -38.06 19.42
N LEU A 362 7.08 -37.10 18.51
CA LEU A 362 6.07 -36.08 18.22
C LEU A 362 5.47 -36.38 16.85
N LYS A 363 4.16 -36.57 16.80
CA LYS A 363 3.44 -36.89 15.58
C LYS A 363 2.65 -35.66 15.13
N ILE A 364 2.90 -35.23 13.90
CA ILE A 364 2.29 -34.07 13.28
C ILE A 364 1.42 -34.55 12.12
N VAL A 365 0.22 -34.00 11.96
CA VAL A 365 -0.68 -34.30 10.85
C VAL A 365 -0.87 -33.07 9.98
N ASP A 366 -0.82 -33.26 8.66
CA ASP A 366 -1.24 -32.30 7.67
C ASP A 366 -2.75 -32.43 7.44
N LEU A 367 -3.48 -31.43 7.94
CA LEU A 367 -4.93 -31.36 7.87
C LEU A 367 -5.45 -31.10 6.46
N ALA A 368 -4.59 -30.65 5.53
CA ALA A 368 -4.93 -30.50 4.12
C ALA A 368 -4.52 -31.70 3.26
N ALA A 369 -3.79 -32.67 3.84
CA ALA A 369 -3.38 -33.91 3.19
C ALA A 369 -2.60 -33.74 1.87
N HIS A 370 -1.71 -32.75 1.81
CA HIS A 370 -0.85 -32.47 0.65
C HIS A 370 0.64 -32.76 0.87
N SER A 371 0.98 -33.43 1.97
CA SER A 371 2.38 -33.74 2.33
C SER A 371 3.03 -34.82 1.46
N ASP A 372 2.29 -35.43 0.54
CA ASP A 372 2.82 -36.30 -0.50
C ASP A 372 3.49 -35.55 -1.65
N VAL A 373 3.05 -34.31 -1.90
CA VAL A 373 3.58 -33.43 -2.96
C VAL A 373 4.41 -32.27 -2.40
N ILE A 374 4.14 -31.82 -1.17
CA ILE A 374 4.89 -30.74 -0.52
C ILE A 374 6.13 -31.29 0.18
N GLN A 375 7.31 -30.82 -0.22
CA GLN A 375 8.55 -31.08 0.49
C GLN A 375 8.52 -30.38 1.85
N THR A 376 8.85 -31.10 2.94
CA THR A 376 8.79 -30.57 4.31
C THR A 376 10.08 -30.89 5.05
N GLN A 377 10.73 -29.86 5.59
CA GLN A 377 11.86 -29.97 6.49
C GLN A 377 11.48 -29.44 7.88
N PHE A 378 11.82 -30.17 8.93
CA PHE A 378 11.50 -29.78 10.30
C PHE A 378 12.74 -29.28 11.04
N ARG A 379 12.58 -28.18 11.76
CA ARG A 379 13.48 -27.71 12.81
C ARG A 379 12.74 -27.77 14.14
N VAL A 380 13.43 -28.14 15.21
CA VAL A 380 12.83 -28.22 16.54
C VAL A 380 13.67 -27.47 17.56
N LYS A 381 12.98 -26.78 18.46
CA LYS A 381 13.51 -26.26 19.71
C LYS A 381 12.80 -26.98 20.85
N PHE A 382 13.58 -27.79 21.57
CA PHE A 382 13.10 -28.62 22.66
C PHE A 382 13.56 -28.00 23.98
N ARG A 383 12.60 -27.60 24.82
CA ARG A 383 12.87 -27.02 26.12
C ARG A 383 12.22 -27.82 27.23
N VAL A 384 12.89 -27.89 28.37
CA VAL A 384 12.39 -28.60 29.56
C VAL A 384 12.26 -27.64 30.74
N ARG A 385 11.30 -27.92 31.60
CA ARG A 385 11.14 -27.25 32.90
C ARG A 385 11.33 -28.28 33.99
N ASP A 386 12.29 -28.00 34.88
CA ASP A 386 12.54 -28.81 36.06
C ASP A 386 11.51 -28.49 37.16
N ASP A 387 11.10 -29.50 37.91
CA ASP A 387 10.07 -29.37 38.97
C ASP A 387 10.63 -28.70 40.25
N PHE A 388 11.95 -28.48 40.33
CA PHE A 388 12.66 -27.94 41.49
C PHE A 388 12.83 -26.39 41.50
N GLY A 389 11.74 -25.65 41.26
CA GLY A 389 11.64 -24.23 41.67
C GLY A 389 12.10 -23.16 40.68
N SER A 390 12.47 -23.52 39.45
CA SER A 390 12.69 -22.54 38.36
C SER A 390 11.41 -22.39 37.52
N SER A 391 10.93 -21.16 37.32
CA SER A 391 9.79 -20.87 36.45
C SER A 391 10.11 -20.96 34.95
N ASN A 392 11.39 -21.07 34.58
CA ASN A 392 11.85 -20.86 33.20
C ASN A 392 12.25 -22.18 32.53
N TYR A 393 11.81 -22.34 31.27
CA TYR A 393 12.20 -23.45 30.41
C TYR A 393 13.65 -23.31 29.94
N LYS A 394 14.46 -24.38 30.08
CA LYS A 394 15.83 -24.49 29.56
C LYS A 394 15.83 -25.20 28.22
N THR A 395 16.52 -24.63 27.22
CA THR A 395 16.70 -25.28 25.91
C THR A 395 17.69 -26.43 26.02
N GLU A 396 17.25 -27.64 25.68
CA GLU A 396 18.10 -28.84 25.63
C GLU A 396 18.52 -29.19 24.20
N TYR A 397 17.74 -28.78 23.20
CA TYR A 397 18.11 -28.94 21.79
C TYR A 397 17.49 -27.84 20.93
N GLU A 398 18.23 -27.38 19.94
CA GLU A 398 17.76 -26.46 18.91
C GLU A 398 18.48 -26.78 17.60
N GLY A 399 17.74 -27.19 16.56
CA GLY A 399 18.35 -27.59 15.30
C GLY A 399 17.41 -28.26 14.32
N ASP A 400 17.92 -28.50 13.12
CA ASP A 400 17.20 -29.22 12.06
C ASP A 400 17.11 -30.72 12.42
N ILE A 401 15.93 -31.31 12.24
CA ILE A 401 15.73 -32.74 12.46
C ILE A 401 16.29 -33.48 11.23
N PRO A 402 17.28 -34.39 11.39
CA PRO A 402 17.78 -35.21 10.30
C PRO A 402 16.67 -36.00 9.60
N ALA A 403 16.75 -36.16 8.28
CA ALA A 403 15.70 -36.77 7.48
C ALA A 403 15.39 -38.22 7.89
N GLU A 404 16.42 -38.96 8.35
CA GLU A 404 16.30 -40.32 8.87
C GLU A 404 15.50 -40.42 10.19
N LEU A 405 15.31 -39.30 10.90
CA LEU A 405 14.50 -39.21 12.12
C LEU A 405 13.07 -38.72 11.84
N VAL A 406 12.72 -38.51 10.57
CA VAL A 406 11.38 -38.10 10.13
C VAL A 406 10.79 -39.22 9.28
N THR A 407 9.78 -39.92 9.81
CA THR A 407 9.00 -40.87 9.02
C THR A 407 7.72 -40.21 8.55
N ARG A 408 7.39 -40.34 7.26
CA ARG A 408 6.12 -39.87 6.69
C ARG A 408 5.25 -41.06 6.31
N ASP A 409 4.01 -41.04 6.79
CA ASP A 409 2.94 -41.95 6.39
C ASP A 409 1.77 -41.11 5.87
N TYR A 410 1.63 -41.05 4.54
CA TYR A 410 0.68 -40.19 3.84
C TYR A 410 0.76 -38.71 4.30
N ASN A 411 -0.19 -38.26 5.13
CA ASN A 411 -0.31 -36.91 5.68
C ASN A 411 0.20 -36.79 7.12
N ARG A 412 0.79 -37.84 7.69
CA ARG A 412 1.32 -37.86 9.06
C ARG A 412 2.84 -37.91 9.04
N PHE A 413 3.46 -37.07 9.85
CA PHE A 413 4.88 -37.10 10.16
C PHE A 413 5.09 -37.64 11.58
N ILE A 414 6.07 -38.51 11.75
CA ILE A 414 6.55 -38.99 13.04
C ILE A 414 7.98 -38.47 13.19
N LEU A 415 8.17 -37.56 14.16
CA LEU A 415 9.45 -36.98 14.50
C LEU A 415 10.03 -37.75 15.70
N ALA A 416 11.11 -38.48 15.49
CA ALA A 416 11.77 -39.28 16.51
C ALA A 416 12.64 -38.41 17.43
N LEU A 417 12.00 -37.56 18.23
CA LEU A 417 12.66 -36.59 19.12
C LEU A 417 13.61 -37.23 20.11
N GLY A 418 13.29 -38.44 20.60
CA GLY A 418 14.12 -39.19 21.54
C GLY A 418 15.51 -39.57 21.01
N LYS A 419 15.69 -39.59 19.69
CA LYS A 419 16.96 -39.92 19.03
C LYS A 419 17.83 -38.69 18.72
N LEU A 420 17.34 -37.49 19.06
CA LEU A 420 18.13 -36.27 18.97
C LEU A 420 19.18 -36.24 20.09
N LYS A 421 20.20 -35.39 19.94
CA LYS A 421 21.25 -35.20 20.95
C LYS A 421 20.73 -34.39 22.16
N ILE A 422 19.75 -34.96 22.86
CA ILE A 422 19.13 -34.43 24.08
C ILE A 422 19.61 -35.28 25.26
N ALA A 423 19.89 -34.65 26.40
CA ALA A 423 20.32 -35.37 27.59
C ALA A 423 19.21 -36.32 28.11
N SER A 424 19.59 -37.51 28.56
CA SER A 424 18.64 -38.59 28.89
C SER A 424 17.76 -38.29 30.11
N ASP A 425 18.20 -37.39 30.98
CA ASP A 425 17.43 -36.83 32.10
C ASP A 425 16.28 -35.94 31.63
N ALA A 426 16.47 -35.16 30.57
CA ALA A 426 15.45 -34.32 29.94
C ALA A 426 14.36 -35.12 29.20
N LEU A 427 14.59 -36.41 28.92
CA LEU A 427 13.65 -37.30 28.22
C LEU A 427 12.85 -38.23 29.16
N ARG A 428 13.01 -38.06 30.49
CA ARG A 428 12.38 -38.94 31.48
C ARG A 428 10.87 -38.69 31.59
N PRO A 429 10.07 -39.73 31.90
CA PRO A 429 8.67 -39.55 32.27
C PRO A 429 8.51 -38.56 33.44
N GLY A 430 7.52 -37.67 33.35
CA GLY A 430 7.23 -36.63 34.34
C GLY A 430 7.80 -35.25 33.97
N VAL A 431 8.83 -35.19 33.12
CA VAL A 431 9.44 -33.91 32.72
C VAL A 431 8.46 -33.08 31.90
N ASN A 432 8.28 -31.83 32.32
CA ASN A 432 7.49 -30.83 31.59
C ASN A 432 8.31 -30.27 30.44
N VAL A 433 7.76 -30.31 29.23
CA VAL A 433 8.44 -29.86 28.02
C VAL A 433 7.62 -28.80 27.29
N ASP A 434 8.36 -27.95 26.57
CA ASP A 434 7.84 -27.01 25.61
C ASP A 434 8.61 -27.22 24.30
N ILE A 435 7.86 -27.55 23.25
CA ILE A 435 8.40 -27.95 21.97
C ILE A 435 7.89 -26.96 20.94
N GLU A 436 8.82 -26.28 20.27
CA GLU A 436 8.53 -25.47 19.11
C GLU A 436 9.08 -26.18 17.88
N VAL A 437 8.21 -26.50 16.93
CA VAL A 437 8.57 -27.08 15.65
C VAL A 437 8.34 -26.05 14.55
N VAL A 438 9.37 -25.78 13.76
CA VAL A 438 9.27 -24.97 12.55
C VAL A 438 9.33 -25.91 11.35
N ALA A 439 8.22 -26.00 10.61
CA ALA A 439 8.14 -26.73 9.35
C ALA A 439 8.39 -25.77 8.19
N ASN A 440 9.49 -25.98 7.47
CA ASN A 440 9.76 -25.32 6.19
C ASN A 440 9.15 -26.18 5.08
N ARG A 441 8.17 -25.64 4.36
CA ARG A 441 7.43 -26.34 3.30
C ARG A 441 7.70 -25.71 1.96
N SER A 442 7.86 -26.50 0.91
CA SER A 442 8.14 -26.02 -0.46
C SER A 442 7.46 -26.86 -1.55
N LEU A 443 7.05 -26.20 -2.63
CA LEU A 443 6.55 -26.78 -3.87
C LEU A 443 6.96 -25.88 -5.04
N GLY A 444 7.59 -26.44 -6.06
CA GLY A 444 8.16 -25.66 -7.16
C GLY A 444 9.10 -24.58 -6.63
N GLU A 445 8.87 -23.34 -7.05
CA GLU A 445 9.67 -22.18 -6.63
C GLU A 445 9.18 -21.52 -5.32
N ARG A 446 8.08 -22.00 -4.74
CA ARG A 446 7.45 -21.37 -3.58
C ARG A 446 7.79 -22.09 -2.27
N SER A 447 7.94 -21.32 -1.20
CA SER A 447 8.19 -21.84 0.15
C SER A 447 7.47 -21.04 1.23
N ALA A 448 7.19 -21.67 2.37
CA ALA A 448 6.52 -21.09 3.53
C ALA A 448 6.99 -21.79 4.81
N LYS A 449 6.90 -21.06 5.92
CA LYS A 449 7.22 -21.59 7.25
C LYS A 449 5.95 -21.67 8.09
N GLN A 450 5.81 -22.75 8.84
CA GLN A 450 4.78 -22.88 9.87
C GLN A 450 5.44 -23.22 11.20
N THR A 451 5.16 -22.41 12.22
CA THR A 451 5.58 -22.69 13.59
C THR A 451 4.44 -23.37 14.35
N ILE A 452 4.76 -24.45 15.04
CA ILE A 452 3.84 -25.27 15.83
C ILE A 452 4.41 -25.37 17.23
N SER A 453 3.62 -25.01 18.24
CA SER A 453 4.04 -25.08 19.64
C SER A 453 3.23 -26.15 20.38
N TRP A 454 3.89 -26.90 21.23
CA TRP A 454 3.27 -27.91 22.08
C TRP A 454 3.87 -27.90 23.49
N GLN A 455 3.00 -27.98 24.50
CA GLN A 455 3.40 -28.04 25.89
C GLN A 455 2.71 -29.21 26.59
N GLY A 456 3.45 -29.89 27.46
CA GLY A 456 2.91 -30.96 28.27
C GLY A 456 4.01 -31.73 29.00
N ALA A 457 3.63 -32.81 29.68
CA ALA A 457 4.59 -33.68 30.36
C ALA A 457 4.84 -34.95 29.55
N ILE A 458 6.10 -35.44 29.57
CA ILE A 458 6.44 -36.77 29.03
C ILE A 458 5.72 -37.82 29.86
N ARG A 459 4.83 -38.59 29.23
CA ARG A 459 3.98 -39.54 29.95
C ARG A 459 4.73 -40.83 30.24
N LYS A 460 4.48 -41.41 31.42
CA LYS A 460 4.92 -42.77 31.72
C LYS A 460 4.12 -43.73 30.84
N ARG A 461 4.81 -44.66 30.18
CA ARG A 461 4.16 -45.71 29.37
C ARG A 461 3.14 -46.45 30.25
N ARG A 462 1.90 -46.51 29.79
CA ARG A 462 0.79 -47.18 30.49
C ARG A 462 0.89 -48.69 30.29
#